data_AF-A0A2T0FHF8-F1
#
_entry.id   AF-A0A2T0FHF8-F1
#
_cell.length_a   1.000
_cell.length_b   1.000
_cell.length_c   1.000
_cell.angle_alpha   90.00
_cell.angle_beta   90.00
_cell.angle_gamma   90.00
#
_symmetry.space_group_name_H-M   'P 1'
#
loop_
_entity.id
_entity.type
_entity.pdbx_description
1 polymer ?
#
loop_
_entity_poly.entity_id
_entity_poly.type
_entity_poly.pdbx_seq_one_letter_code
_entity_poly.pdbx_strand_id
1 'polypeptide(L)'
;MVTRRRRLSEPPLDEQEQENIIGHFEAQAAAQRKFYTNVLTVVILTSTPAFLALPYCRRHAVLSLESLIAIAAAAYGLYRGVIRVSNASLGLAVAILLQAYVRITTRSSADYVWLMPLTGALTSIIIQKWFGQVDTQISLLKNSRYELKGA
;
A
#
# COMPACT_ATOMS: atom_id res chain seq x y z
N MET A 1 -32.16 -16.30 35.80
CA MET A 1 -32.52 -14.87 35.64
C MET A 1 -31.26 -14.11 35.27
N VAL A 2 -31.10 -13.72 34.00
CA VAL A 2 -29.94 -12.95 33.52
C VAL A 2 -30.41 -11.52 33.29
N THR A 3 -29.94 -10.61 34.14
CA THR A 3 -30.21 -9.17 34.07
C THR A 3 -29.50 -8.58 32.85
N ARG A 4 -30.27 -8.41 31.78
CA ARG A 4 -29.87 -7.69 30.56
C ARG A 4 -29.61 -6.23 30.92
N ARG A 5 -28.35 -5.86 31.19
CA ARG A 5 -27.95 -4.45 31.29
C ARG A 5 -28.28 -3.78 29.96
N ARG A 6 -29.38 -3.01 29.91
CA ARG A 6 -29.56 -1.94 28.93
C ARG A 6 -28.34 -1.04 29.08
N ARG A 7 -27.41 -1.07 28.12
CA ARG A 7 -26.52 0.06 27.91
C ARG A 7 -27.46 1.23 27.64
N LEU A 8 -27.39 2.27 28.45
CA LEU A 8 -27.98 3.56 28.13
C LEU A 8 -27.43 3.89 26.74
N SER A 9 -28.31 3.81 25.73
CA SER A 9 -28.00 4.27 24.39
C SER A 9 -27.69 5.74 24.54
N GLU A 10 -26.43 6.11 24.29
CA GLU A 10 -26.06 7.51 24.09
C GLU A 10 -27.11 8.14 23.16
N PRO A 11 -27.57 9.37 23.44
CA PRO A 11 -28.49 10.05 22.54
C PRO A 11 -27.88 10.01 21.13
N PRO A 12 -28.70 9.75 20.09
CA PRO A 12 -28.18 9.75 18.72
C PRO A 12 -27.45 11.07 18.49
N LEU A 13 -26.19 11.01 18.02
CA LEU A 13 -25.38 12.20 17.78
C LEU A 13 -26.15 13.18 16.90
N ASP A 14 -26.04 14.47 17.21
CA ASP A 14 -26.59 15.55 16.40
C ASP A 14 -26.02 15.47 14.98
N GLU A 15 -26.81 15.84 13.97
CA GLU A 15 -26.42 15.73 12.56
C GLU A 15 -25.14 16.51 12.27
N GLN A 16 -24.99 17.66 12.95
CA GLN A 16 -23.80 18.51 12.87
C GLN A 16 -22.55 17.78 13.41
N GLU A 17 -22.69 17.05 14.53
CA GLU A 17 -21.60 16.28 15.11
C GLU A 17 -21.21 15.08 14.24
N GLN A 18 -22.19 14.38 13.66
CA GLN A 18 -21.94 13.30 12.72
C GLN A 18 -21.19 13.79 11.48
N GLU A 19 -21.57 14.96 10.94
CA GLU A 19 -20.91 15.55 9.78
C GLU A 19 -19.47 15.97 10.09
N ASN A 20 -19.23 16.55 11.27
CA ASN A 20 -17.89 16.88 11.75
C ASN A 20 -17.01 15.62 11.88
N ILE A 21 -17.58 14.52 12.40
CA ILE A 21 -16.86 13.26 12.56
C ILE A 21 -16.52 12.63 11.20
N ILE A 22 -17.47 12.60 10.26
CA ILE A 22 -17.23 12.09 8.90
C ILE A 22 -16.15 12.94 8.21
N GLY A 23 -16.26 14.27 8.28
CA GLY A 23 -15.26 15.18 7.72
C GLY A 23 -13.88 14.97 8.32
N HIS A 24 -13.80 14.68 9.64
CA HIS A 24 -12.55 14.35 10.29
C HIS A 24 -11.94 13.04 9.77
N PHE A 25 -12.75 11.99 9.58
CA PHE A 25 -12.29 10.73 9.01
C PHE A 25 -11.80 10.86 7.56
N GLU A 26 -12.46 11.67 6.73
CA GLU A 26 -12.02 11.94 5.36
C GLU A 26 -10.70 12.71 5.31
N ALA A 27 -10.56 13.75 6.13
CA ALA A 27 -9.33 14.51 6.24
C ALA A 27 -8.16 13.62 6.71
N GLN A 28 -8.42 12.76 7.70
CA GLN A 28 -7.43 11.82 8.22
C GLN A 28 -7.04 10.77 7.17
N ALA A 29 -8.00 10.21 6.44
CA ALA A 29 -7.75 9.25 5.36
C ALA A 29 -6.90 9.88 4.24
N ALA A 30 -7.21 11.12 3.84
CA ALA A 30 -6.44 11.85 2.85
C ALA A 30 -5.00 12.17 3.32
N ALA A 31 -4.83 12.56 4.58
CA ALA A 31 -3.52 12.80 5.17
C ALA A 31 -2.67 11.52 5.23
N GLN A 32 -3.27 10.41 5.66
CA GLN A 32 -2.61 9.10 5.69
C GLN A 32 -2.19 8.65 4.29
N ARG A 33 -3.06 8.82 3.27
CA ARG A 33 -2.71 8.49 1.88
C ARG A 33 -1.45 9.21 1.41
N LYS A 34 -1.36 10.51 1.66
CA LYS A 34 -0.17 11.30 1.33
C LYS A 34 1.05 10.82 2.10
N PHE A 35 0.91 10.58 3.40
CA PHE A 35 2.00 10.10 4.24
C PHE A 35 2.59 8.78 3.73
N TYR A 36 1.77 7.75 3.54
CA TYR A 36 2.25 6.44 3.08
C TYR A 36 2.82 6.48 1.67
N THR A 37 2.24 7.28 0.77
CA THR A 37 2.78 7.49 -0.58
C THR A 37 4.17 8.12 -0.53
N ASN A 38 4.35 9.14 0.32
CA ASN A 38 5.64 9.80 0.49
C ASN A 38 6.68 8.86 1.11
N VAL A 39 6.32 8.13 2.16
CA VAL A 39 7.22 7.17 2.81
C VAL A 39 7.67 6.10 1.82
N LEU A 40 6.74 5.52 1.04
CA LEU A 40 7.11 4.52 0.05
C LEU A 40 8.03 5.13 -1.04
N THR A 41 7.75 6.35 -1.49
CA THR A 41 8.61 7.06 -2.45
C THR A 41 10.02 7.26 -1.92
N VAL A 42 10.18 7.64 -0.64
CA VAL A 42 11.49 7.80 0.00
C VAL A 42 12.23 6.46 0.09
N VAL A 43 11.53 5.39 0.50
CA VAL A 43 12.12 4.03 0.56
C VAL A 43 12.63 3.59 -0.81
N ILE A 44 11.88 3.90 -1.88
CA ILE A 44 12.23 3.59 -3.26
C ILE A 44 13.45 4.39 -3.75
N LEU A 45 13.46 5.70 -3.48
CA LEU A 45 14.60 6.54 -3.82
C LEU A 45 15.87 6.12 -3.06
N THR A 46 15.73 5.71 -1.79
CA THR A 46 16.86 5.26 -0.95
C THR A 46 17.41 3.90 -1.37
N SER A 47 16.58 3.03 -1.97
CA SER A 47 17.01 1.72 -2.49
C SER A 47 17.63 1.80 -3.88
N THR A 48 17.39 2.88 -4.63
CA THR A 48 17.95 3.11 -5.97
C THR A 48 19.50 3.15 -6.00
N PRO A 49 20.20 3.83 -5.06
CA PRO A 49 21.66 3.80 -4.96
C PRO A 49 22.24 2.39 -4.82
N ALA A 50 21.54 1.46 -4.15
CA ALA A 50 22.03 0.09 -4.01
C ALA A 50 22.20 -0.60 -5.37
N PHE A 51 21.26 -0.40 -6.30
CA PHE A 51 21.33 -0.95 -7.65
C PHE A 51 22.39 -0.27 -8.55
N LEU A 52 22.80 0.96 -8.25
CA LEU A 52 23.77 1.73 -9.04
C LEU A 52 25.22 1.63 -8.51
N ALA A 53 25.38 1.57 -7.19
CA ALA A 53 26.68 1.60 -6.53
C ALA A 53 27.29 0.21 -6.38
N LEU A 54 26.47 -0.84 -6.22
CA LEU A 54 26.99 -2.18 -5.93
C LEU A 54 27.61 -2.81 -7.21
N PRO A 55 28.86 -3.31 -7.13
CA PRO A 55 29.61 -3.79 -8.30
C PRO A 55 28.99 -5.04 -8.96
N TYR A 56 28.25 -5.85 -8.20
CA TYR A 56 27.54 -7.01 -8.75
C TYR A 56 26.26 -6.61 -9.49
N CYS A 57 25.55 -5.57 -9.04
CA CYS A 57 24.42 -4.98 -9.78
C CYS A 57 24.87 -4.42 -11.12
N ARG A 58 26.10 -3.88 -11.21
CA ARG A 58 26.73 -3.45 -12.47
C ARG A 58 27.04 -4.62 -13.41
N ARG A 59 27.46 -5.77 -12.90
CA ARG A 59 27.66 -7.00 -13.72
C ARG A 59 26.34 -7.53 -14.28
N HIS A 60 25.24 -7.37 -13.53
CA HIS A 60 23.90 -7.76 -13.95
C HIS A 60 23.01 -6.53 -14.22
N ALA A 61 23.49 -5.61 -15.06
CA ALA A 61 22.84 -4.31 -15.31
C ALA A 61 21.37 -4.44 -15.78
N VAL A 62 21.05 -5.44 -16.60
CA VAL A 62 19.68 -5.69 -17.09
C VAL A 62 18.73 -6.03 -15.93
N LEU A 63 19.12 -6.97 -15.07
CA LEU A 63 18.34 -7.37 -13.88
C LEU A 63 18.16 -6.19 -12.91
N SER A 64 19.20 -5.38 -12.74
CA SER A 64 19.14 -4.16 -11.92
C SER A 64 18.16 -3.14 -12.49
N LEU A 65 18.14 -2.95 -13.81
CA LEU A 65 17.21 -2.07 -14.49
C LEU A 65 15.76 -2.57 -14.39
N GLU A 66 15.54 -3.87 -14.58
CA GLU A 66 14.23 -4.49 -14.36
C GLU A 66 13.74 -4.30 -12.91
N SER A 67 14.65 -4.44 -11.93
CA SER A 67 14.36 -4.20 -10.51
C SER A 67 13.94 -2.76 -10.24
N LEU A 68 14.63 -1.78 -10.81
CA LEU A 68 14.26 -0.37 -10.70
C LEU A 68 12.91 -0.09 -11.36
N ILE A 69 12.63 -0.68 -12.53
CA ILE A 69 11.34 -0.53 -13.21
C ILE A 69 10.21 -1.14 -12.37
N ALA A 70 10.40 -2.33 -11.81
CA ALA A 70 9.41 -2.98 -10.95
C ALA A 70 9.08 -2.13 -9.71
N ILE A 71 10.11 -1.60 -9.07
CA ILE A 71 9.95 -0.72 -7.91
C ILE A 71 9.23 0.59 -8.31
N ALA A 72 9.62 1.22 -9.41
CA ALA A 72 8.99 2.44 -9.90
C ALA A 72 7.52 2.20 -10.30
N ALA A 73 7.21 1.06 -10.93
CA ALA A 73 5.85 0.67 -11.27
C ALA A 73 4.99 0.44 -10.02
N ALA A 74 5.53 -0.18 -8.97
CA ALA A 74 4.84 -0.35 -7.70
C ALA A 74 4.52 1.00 -7.01
N ALA A 75 5.47 1.95 -7.06
CA ALA A 75 5.28 3.32 -6.59
C ALA A 75 4.18 4.05 -7.38
N TYR A 76 4.24 3.94 -8.70
CA TYR A 76 3.29 4.59 -9.60
C TYR A 76 1.87 4.03 -9.42
N GLY A 77 1.77 2.70 -9.28
CA GLY A 77 0.52 2.03 -8.93
C GLY A 77 -0.08 2.60 -7.64
N LEU A 78 0.72 2.72 -6.58
CA LEU A 78 0.28 3.32 -5.32
C LEU A 78 -0.18 4.77 -5.50
N TYR A 79 0.63 5.60 -6.16
CA TYR A 79 0.34 7.03 -6.39
C TYR A 79 -0.97 7.24 -7.17
N ARG A 80 -1.21 6.45 -8.22
CA ARG A 80 -2.44 6.54 -9.02
C ARG A 80 -3.62 5.79 -8.41
N GLY A 81 -3.42 4.98 -7.38
CA GLY A 81 -4.45 4.10 -6.84
C GLY A 81 -4.87 2.97 -7.79
N VAL A 82 -4.01 2.58 -8.74
CA VAL A 82 -4.34 1.58 -9.77
C VAL A 82 -3.82 0.20 -9.36
N ILE A 83 -4.71 -0.63 -8.81
CA ILE A 83 -4.39 -1.99 -8.32
C ILE A 83 -3.82 -2.88 -9.43
N ARG A 84 -4.29 -2.72 -10.67
CA ARG A 84 -3.79 -3.50 -11.82
C ARG A 84 -2.29 -3.29 -12.06
N VAL A 85 -1.80 -2.06 -11.91
CA VAL A 85 -0.39 -1.72 -12.07
C VAL A 85 0.43 -2.34 -10.94
N SER A 86 -0.06 -2.30 -9.71
CA SER A 86 0.60 -2.94 -8.57
C SER A 86 0.68 -4.46 -8.72
N ASN A 87 -0.37 -5.11 -9.21
CA ASN A 87 -0.35 -6.55 -9.51
C ASN A 87 0.65 -6.90 -10.64
N ALA A 88 0.72 -6.07 -11.68
CA ALA A 88 1.71 -6.25 -12.75
C ALA A 88 3.15 -6.09 -12.23
N SER A 89 3.39 -5.10 -11.35
CA SER A 89 4.69 -4.90 -10.71
C SER A 89 5.11 -6.09 -9.83
N LEU A 90 4.15 -6.75 -9.17
CA LEU A 90 4.39 -7.97 -8.41
C LEU A 90 4.81 -9.13 -9.33
N GLY A 91 4.12 -9.31 -10.46
CA GLY A 91 4.48 -10.33 -11.45
C GLY A 91 5.90 -10.10 -11.99
N LEU A 92 6.26 -8.85 -12.28
CA LEU A 92 7.61 -8.48 -12.69
C LEU A 92 8.65 -8.76 -11.59
N ALA A 93 8.33 -8.42 -10.33
CA ALA A 93 9.22 -8.68 -9.19
C ALA A 93 9.48 -10.18 -8.97
N VAL A 94 8.47 -11.03 -9.15
CA VAL A 94 8.62 -12.49 -9.08
C VAL A 94 9.49 -13.00 -10.24
N ALA A 95 9.28 -12.49 -11.45
CA ALA A 95 10.12 -12.86 -12.60
C ALA A 95 11.59 -12.48 -12.39
N ILE A 96 11.85 -11.30 -11.83
CA ILE A 96 13.20 -10.82 -11.46
C ILE A 96 13.85 -11.77 -10.45
N LEU A 97 13.11 -12.19 -9.42
CA LEU A 97 13.61 -13.13 -8.42
C LEU A 97 13.95 -14.50 -9.04
N LEU A 98 13.11 -15.01 -9.93
CA LEU A 98 13.37 -16.26 -10.64
C LEU A 98 14.60 -16.14 -11.55
N GLN A 99 14.74 -15.03 -12.28
CA GLN A 99 15.93 -14.78 -13.11
C GLN A 99 17.19 -14.63 -12.27
N ALA A 100 17.12 -13.92 -11.14
CA ALA A 100 18.21 -13.77 -10.19
C ALA A 100 18.60 -15.13 -9.62
N TYR A 101 17.63 -15.96 -9.21
CA TYR A 101 17.85 -17.30 -8.71
C TYR A 101 18.59 -18.18 -9.74
N VAL A 102 18.16 -18.19 -11.00
CA VAL A 102 18.81 -18.99 -12.06
C VAL A 102 20.21 -18.50 -12.40
N ARG A 103 20.45 -17.18 -12.42
CA ARG A 103 21.74 -16.62 -12.84
C ARG A 103 22.79 -16.53 -11.72
N ILE A 104 22.37 -16.40 -10.47
CA ILE A 104 23.24 -16.07 -9.33
C ILE A 104 23.53 -17.31 -8.46
N THR A 105 22.82 -18.42 -8.66
CA THR A 105 23.02 -19.72 -7.96
C THR A 105 24.42 -20.31 -8.08
N THR A 106 25.31 -19.76 -8.91
CA THR A 106 26.70 -20.22 -9.04
C THR A 106 27.67 -19.60 -8.01
N ARG A 107 27.26 -18.62 -7.18
CA ARG A 107 28.09 -18.09 -6.08
C ARG A 107 27.29 -17.82 -4.81
N SER A 108 27.83 -18.29 -3.68
CA SER A 108 27.30 -18.35 -2.30
C SER A 108 26.87 -17.02 -1.63
N SER A 109 26.62 -15.94 -2.35
CA SER A 109 25.99 -14.75 -1.76
C SER A 109 24.53 -14.72 -2.19
N ALA A 110 23.65 -15.24 -1.33
CA ALA A 110 22.22 -15.01 -1.44
C ALA A 110 21.97 -13.50 -1.24
N ASP A 111 22.14 -12.73 -2.31
CA ASP A 111 22.08 -11.28 -2.26
C ASP A 111 20.63 -10.82 -2.17
N TYR A 112 20.19 -10.49 -0.95
CA TYR A 112 18.83 -10.06 -0.62
C TYR A 112 18.34 -8.81 -1.37
N VAL A 113 19.21 -8.11 -2.10
CA VAL A 113 18.85 -6.91 -2.89
C VAL A 113 17.79 -7.23 -3.95
N TRP A 114 17.78 -8.45 -4.51
CA TRP A 114 16.76 -8.86 -5.48
C TRP A 114 15.37 -9.07 -4.86
N LEU A 115 15.26 -9.10 -3.53
CA LEU A 115 13.97 -9.12 -2.83
C LEU A 115 13.35 -7.74 -2.70
N MET A 116 14.11 -6.65 -2.86
CA MET A 116 13.62 -5.27 -2.73
C MET A 116 12.41 -4.97 -3.64
N PRO A 117 12.41 -5.36 -4.93
CA PRO A 117 11.23 -5.19 -5.79
C PRO A 117 10.00 -5.94 -5.30
N LEU A 118 10.20 -7.16 -4.76
CA LEU A 118 9.11 -7.97 -4.23
C LEU A 118 8.50 -7.32 -2.99
N THR A 119 9.33 -6.88 -2.05
CA THR A 119 8.84 -6.19 -0.84
C THR A 119 8.11 -4.90 -1.21
N GLY A 120 8.64 -4.11 -2.15
CA GLY A 120 7.98 -2.87 -2.60
C GLY A 120 6.62 -3.12 -3.26
N ALA A 121 6.52 -4.13 -4.13
CA ALA A 121 5.27 -4.51 -4.78
C ALA A 121 4.23 -5.04 -3.78
N LEU A 122 4.63 -5.92 -2.85
CA LEU A 122 3.75 -6.44 -1.81
C LEU A 122 3.22 -5.34 -0.89
N THR A 123 4.10 -4.47 -0.40
CA THR A 123 3.71 -3.35 0.45
C THR A 123 2.77 -2.40 -0.27
N SER A 124 3.01 -2.10 -1.55
CA SER A 124 2.11 -1.27 -2.37
C SER A 124 0.70 -1.86 -2.45
N ILE A 125 0.57 -3.16 -2.71
CA ILE A 125 -0.73 -3.84 -2.79
C ILE A 125 -1.45 -3.83 -1.43
N ILE A 126 -0.73 -4.10 -0.34
CA ILE A 126 -1.31 -4.10 1.02
C ILE A 126 -1.87 -2.72 1.36
N ILE A 127 -1.09 -1.65 1.12
CA ILE A 127 -1.51 -0.27 1.39
C ILE A 127 -2.73 0.10 0.53
N GLN A 128 -2.74 -0.24 -0.76
CA GLN A 128 -3.89 0.02 -1.63
C GLN A 128 -5.16 -0.70 -1.16
N LYS A 129 -5.05 -1.96 -0.74
CA LYS A 129 -6.20 -2.70 -0.19
C LYS A 129 -6.72 -2.03 1.07
N TRP A 130 -5.82 -1.59 1.95
CA TRP A 130 -6.19 -0.89 3.17
C TRP A 130 -6.87 0.45 2.87
N PHE A 131 -6.39 1.22 1.89
CA PHE A 131 -7.06 2.44 1.42
C PHE A 131 -8.47 2.17 0.87
N GLY A 132 -8.66 1.10 0.13
CA GLY A 132 -9.98 0.70 -0.37
C GLY A 132 -10.94 0.32 0.76
N GLN A 133 -10.46 -0.35 1.80
CA GLN A 133 -11.26 -0.69 2.98
C GLN A 133 -11.69 0.58 3.75
N VAL A 134 -10.78 1.52 3.95
CA VAL A 134 -11.07 2.81 4.62
C VAL A 134 -12.14 3.58 3.86
N ASP A 135 -12.02 3.70 2.53
CA ASP A 135 -13.03 4.39 1.71
C ASP A 135 -14.39 3.71 1.79
N THR A 136 -14.41 2.38 1.79
CA THR A 136 -15.65 1.61 1.91
C THR A 136 -16.31 1.81 3.28
N GLN A 137 -15.54 1.89 4.35
CA GLN A 137 -16.08 2.14 5.69
C GLN A 137 -16.62 3.57 5.82
N ILE A 138 -15.92 4.55 5.26
CA ILE A 138 -16.39 5.95 5.24
C ILE A 138 -17.68 6.05 4.41
N SER A 139 -17.77 5.38 3.27
CA SER A 139 -18.98 5.39 2.44
C SER A 139 -20.16 4.68 3.10
N LEU A 140 -19.93 3.55 3.79
CA LEU A 140 -20.95 2.90 4.61
C LEU A 140 -21.46 3.80 5.74
N LEU A 141 -20.55 4.49 6.43
CA LEU A 141 -20.90 5.45 7.48
C LEU A 141 -21.78 6.58 6.91
N LYS A 142 -21.42 7.12 5.75
CA LYS A 142 -22.24 8.11 5.03
C LYS A 142 -23.60 7.56 4.63
N ASN A 143 -23.68 6.33 4.13
CA ASN A 143 -24.94 5.73 3.69
C ASN A 143 -25.90 5.45 4.85
N SER A 144 -25.37 5.01 6.00
CA SER A 144 -26.17 4.78 7.21
C SER A 144 -26.84 6.05 7.76
N ARG A 145 -26.26 7.24 7.50
CA ARG A 145 -26.88 8.54 7.79
C ARG A 145 -28.21 8.72 7.04
N TYR A 146 -28.30 8.27 5.80
CA TYR A 146 -29.50 8.46 4.96
C TYR A 146 -30.64 7.50 5.33
N GLU A 147 -30.33 6.29 5.79
CA GLU A 147 -31.35 5.35 6.29
C GLU A 147 -32.03 5.86 7.57
N LEU A 148 -31.28 6.55 8.43
CA LEU A 148 -31.80 7.18 9.66
C LEU A 148 -32.60 8.46 9.40
N LYS A 149 -32.56 9.05 8.19
CA LYS A 149 -33.37 10.21 7.79
C LYS A 149 -34.77 9.84 7.28
N GLY A 150 -35.00 8.56 6.93
CA GLY A 150 -36.25 8.08 6.36
C GLY A 150 -37.12 7.22 7.28
N ALA A 151 -36.67 6.97 8.52
CA ALA A 151 -37.37 6.21 9.56
C ALA A 151 -37.91 7.15 10.64
#